data_AF-A0A9W9B773-F1
#
_entry.id   AF-A0A9W9B773-F1
#
_cell.length_a   1.000
_cell.length_b   1.000
_cell.length_c   1.000
_cell.angle_alpha   90.00
_cell.angle_beta   90.00
_cell.angle_gamma   90.00
#
_symmetry.space_group_name_H-M   'P 1'
#
loop_
_entity.id
_entity.type
_entity.pdbx_description
1 polymer ?
#
loop_
_entity_poly.entity_id
_entity_poly.type
_entity_poly.pdbx_seq_one_letter_code
_entity_poly.pdbx_strand_id
1 'polypeptide(L)'
;MLSQTLFRIVSLALVGTTIAAPKSLVSPRSAQICDDTETGDLLCYTAPDNTPQNVAVADVSYVAAYLRAYGAQTKAGRLYSMSAADAPDCAEWTVYSHGTVQVIAKHIDDTVDSSVLYADIANTIDGGTGATAAQQAAALIGCGTDGGSLGVVYNASNPAYSATTYPTGYTPEGILIKIVTTGA
;
A
#
# COMPACT_ATOMS: atom_id res chain seq x y z
N MET A 1 71.95 -57.51 -5.62
CA MET A 1 70.78 -57.56 -4.71
C MET A 1 70.42 -56.12 -4.38
N LEU A 2 69.14 -55.79 -4.51
CA LEU A 2 68.53 -54.46 -4.43
C LEU A 2 68.94 -53.68 -3.17
N SER A 3 69.20 -52.37 -3.27
CA SER A 3 68.90 -51.46 -2.17
C SER A 3 68.84 -49.99 -2.60
N GLN A 4 67.62 -49.45 -2.50
CA GLN A 4 67.25 -48.12 -2.03
C GLN A 4 67.79 -46.87 -2.75
N THR A 5 66.89 -46.22 -3.50
CA THR A 5 66.96 -44.77 -3.71
C THR A 5 65.62 -44.15 -3.30
N LEU A 6 65.69 -43.27 -2.29
CA LEU A 6 64.56 -42.52 -1.75
C LEU A 6 64.00 -41.56 -2.80
N PHE A 7 62.70 -41.67 -3.10
CA PHE A 7 61.96 -40.60 -3.75
C PHE A 7 61.54 -39.56 -2.71
N ARG A 8 62.11 -38.35 -2.80
CA ARG A 8 61.63 -37.17 -2.08
C ARG A 8 60.30 -36.73 -2.68
N ILE A 9 59.21 -36.91 -1.94
CA ILE A 9 57.92 -36.30 -2.25
C ILE A 9 58.00 -34.84 -1.79
N VAL A 10 58.03 -33.91 -2.76
CA VAL A 10 57.89 -32.48 -2.52
C VAL A 10 56.40 -32.20 -2.36
N SER A 11 55.98 -31.86 -1.15
CA SER A 11 54.61 -31.42 -0.85
C SER A 11 54.32 -30.09 -1.55
N LEU A 12 53.42 -30.10 -2.52
CA LEU A 12 52.87 -28.89 -3.12
C LEU A 12 51.84 -28.29 -2.14
N ALA A 13 52.23 -27.23 -1.42
CA ALA A 13 51.31 -26.49 -0.57
C ALA A 13 50.32 -25.69 -1.45
N LEU A 14 49.08 -26.16 -1.52
CA LEU A 14 47.98 -25.39 -2.11
C LEU A 14 47.64 -24.25 -1.14
N VAL A 15 48.02 -23.02 -1.48
CA VAL A 15 47.56 -21.82 -0.76
C VAL A 15 46.10 -21.59 -1.16
N GLY A 16 45.17 -22.12 -0.38
CA GLY A 16 43.75 -21.81 -0.51
C GLY A 16 43.49 -20.39 0.01
N THR A 17 43.33 -19.43 -0.89
CA THR A 17 42.77 -18.12 -0.53
C THR A 17 41.28 -18.28 -0.28
N THR A 18 40.88 -18.33 0.99
CA THR A 18 39.47 -18.20 1.38
C THR A 18 39.03 -16.77 1.08
N ILE A 19 38.32 -16.56 -0.02
CA ILE A 19 37.57 -15.33 -0.23
C ILE A 19 36.37 -15.41 0.73
N ALA A 20 36.48 -14.76 1.87
CA ALA A 20 35.33 -14.52 2.73
C ALA A 20 34.37 -13.62 1.94
N ALA A 21 33.23 -14.16 1.53
CA ALA A 21 32.17 -13.38 0.93
C ALA A 21 31.80 -12.24 1.92
N PRO A 22 31.64 -10.99 1.45
CA PRO A 22 31.16 -9.93 2.31
C PRO A 22 29.78 -10.35 2.80
N LYS A 23 29.62 -10.48 4.12
CA LYS A 23 28.29 -10.55 4.71
C LYS A 23 27.63 -9.24 4.38
N SER A 24 26.66 -9.26 3.45
CA SER A 24 25.71 -8.16 3.31
C SER A 24 25.11 -7.94 4.68
N LEU A 25 25.52 -6.85 5.31
CA LEU A 25 24.83 -6.29 6.45
C LEU A 25 23.51 -5.81 5.87
N VAL A 26 22.50 -6.69 5.87
CA VAL A 26 21.11 -6.27 5.80
C VAL A 26 20.94 -5.44 7.06
N SER A 27 21.11 -4.13 6.91
CA SER A 27 20.64 -3.20 7.92
C SER A 27 19.18 -3.56 8.14
N PRO A 28 18.71 -3.71 9.39
CA PRO A 28 17.27 -3.67 9.60
C PRO A 28 16.88 -2.30 9.07
N ARG A 29 16.23 -2.24 7.90
CA ARG A 29 15.44 -1.07 7.55
C ARG A 29 14.49 -0.95 8.72
N SER A 30 14.67 0.10 9.51
CA SER A 30 13.58 0.65 10.32
C SER A 30 12.33 0.58 9.46
N ALA A 31 11.26 -0.05 9.96
CA ALA A 31 9.93 -0.12 9.32
C ALA A 31 9.76 1.07 8.39
N GLN A 32 9.88 0.84 7.08
CA GLN A 32 10.17 1.92 6.16
C GLN A 32 8.82 2.56 5.87
N ILE A 33 8.49 3.62 6.61
CA ILE A 33 7.36 4.48 6.25
C ILE A 33 7.60 4.92 4.80
N CYS A 34 6.59 4.65 4.00
CA CYS A 34 6.66 4.64 2.56
C CYS A 34 6.67 6.04 1.94
N ASP A 35 7.86 6.60 1.71
CA ASP A 35 8.07 8.02 1.33
C ASP A 35 7.59 8.96 2.45
N ASP A 36 8.52 9.73 3.03
CA ASP A 36 8.25 10.60 4.19
C ASP A 36 7.17 11.67 3.89
N THR A 37 6.83 11.88 2.61
CA THR A 37 5.84 12.86 2.17
C THR A 37 4.42 12.33 2.03
N GLU A 38 4.23 11.01 1.93
CA GLU A 38 2.90 10.38 1.81
C GLU A 38 2.43 9.84 3.17
N THR A 39 1.82 10.71 3.96
CA THR A 39 1.21 10.37 5.26
C THR A 39 -0.27 9.98 5.11
N GLY A 40 -0.89 9.55 6.22
CA GLY A 40 -2.34 9.32 6.26
C GLY A 40 -3.19 10.61 6.18
N ASP A 41 -2.58 11.80 6.16
CA ASP A 41 -3.28 13.07 6.07
C ASP A 41 -3.78 13.35 4.64
N LEU A 42 -4.81 14.21 4.52
CA LEU A 42 -5.31 14.63 3.21
C LEU A 42 -4.24 15.47 2.49
N LEU A 43 -3.78 14.99 1.35
CA LEU A 43 -2.91 15.71 0.43
C LEU A 43 -3.63 15.87 -0.91
N CYS A 44 -3.95 17.11 -1.29
CA CYS A 44 -4.42 17.41 -2.63
C CYS A 44 -3.22 17.69 -3.54
N TYR A 45 -3.23 17.17 -4.77
CA TYR A 45 -2.11 17.34 -5.70
C TYR A 45 -2.12 18.71 -6.41
N THR A 46 -2.38 19.77 -5.66
CA THR A 46 -2.49 21.14 -6.17
C THR A 46 -1.11 21.75 -6.50
N ALA A 47 -1.03 22.50 -7.60
CA ALA A 47 0.17 23.24 -7.98
C ALA A 47 0.42 24.43 -7.02
N PRO A 48 1.69 24.88 -6.84
CA PRO A 48 2.89 24.47 -7.56
C PRO A 48 3.64 23.28 -6.94
N ASP A 49 3.31 22.90 -5.71
CA ASP A 49 4.08 21.92 -4.95
C ASP A 49 3.80 20.48 -5.41
N ASN A 50 2.66 20.26 -6.07
CA ASN A 50 2.24 18.97 -6.62
C ASN A 50 1.71 19.11 -8.06
N THR A 51 1.40 17.97 -8.70
CA THR A 51 0.89 17.92 -10.08
C THR A 51 -0.61 17.54 -10.11
N PRO A 52 -1.50 18.47 -10.50
CA PRO A 52 -2.93 18.19 -10.62
C PRO A 52 -3.22 17.06 -11.61
N GLN A 53 -4.14 16.18 -11.24
CA GLN A 53 -4.50 14.99 -12.02
C GLN A 53 -5.54 15.27 -13.10
N ASN A 54 -6.22 16.43 -13.06
CA ASN A 54 -7.28 16.81 -14.00
C ASN A 54 -8.40 15.76 -14.10
N VAL A 55 -8.78 15.18 -12.97
CA VAL A 55 -9.89 14.21 -12.90
C VAL A 55 -11.24 14.91 -12.93
N ALA A 56 -12.26 14.24 -13.47
CA ALA A 56 -13.63 14.71 -13.38
C ALA A 56 -14.24 14.35 -12.02
N VAL A 57 -14.73 15.35 -11.28
CA VAL A 57 -15.39 15.14 -9.97
C VAL A 57 -16.60 14.19 -10.05
N ALA A 58 -17.28 14.17 -11.20
CA ALA A 58 -18.36 13.22 -11.47
C ALA A 58 -17.87 11.76 -11.47
N ASP A 59 -16.70 11.49 -12.02
CA ASP A 59 -16.09 10.15 -12.01
C ASP A 59 -15.63 9.78 -10.60
N VAL A 60 -15.09 10.74 -9.82
CA VAL A 60 -14.73 10.55 -8.40
C VAL A 60 -15.97 10.14 -7.58
N SER A 61 -17.09 10.83 -7.81
CA SER A 61 -18.37 10.52 -7.15
C SER A 61 -18.89 9.14 -7.57
N TYR A 62 -18.75 8.79 -8.86
CA TYR A 62 -19.16 7.50 -9.39
C TYR A 62 -18.37 6.36 -8.74
N VAL A 63 -17.03 6.46 -8.67
CA VAL A 63 -16.20 5.39 -8.09
C VAL A 63 -16.52 5.17 -6.61
N ALA A 64 -16.76 6.23 -5.84
CA ALA A 64 -17.15 6.10 -4.44
C ALA A 64 -18.50 5.36 -4.30
N ALA A 65 -19.51 5.75 -5.09
CA ALA A 65 -20.80 5.08 -5.11
C ALA A 65 -20.68 3.60 -5.52
N TYR A 66 -19.86 3.30 -6.54
CA TYR A 66 -19.61 1.93 -7.00
C TYR A 66 -18.95 1.07 -5.91
N LEU A 67 -17.86 1.55 -5.29
CA LEU A 67 -17.13 0.81 -4.27
C LEU A 67 -18.01 0.54 -3.04
N ARG A 68 -18.84 1.52 -2.66
CA ARG A 68 -19.83 1.35 -1.59
C ARG A 68 -20.85 0.24 -1.93
N ALA A 69 -21.40 0.27 -3.14
CA ALA A 69 -22.35 -0.75 -3.60
C ALA A 69 -21.69 -2.14 -3.72
N TYR A 70 -20.46 -2.20 -4.20
CA TYR A 70 -19.67 -3.42 -4.29
C TYR A 70 -19.42 -4.01 -2.90
N GLY A 71 -19.01 -3.17 -1.95
CA GLY A 71 -18.85 -3.53 -0.54
C GLY A 71 -20.11 -4.13 0.07
N ALA A 72 -21.28 -3.56 -0.22
CA ALA A 72 -22.57 -3.98 0.30
C ALA A 72 -23.13 -5.29 -0.30
N GLN A 73 -22.44 -5.92 -1.27
CA GLN A 73 -22.89 -7.19 -1.86
C GLN A 73 -22.83 -8.38 -0.89
N THR A 74 -22.10 -8.25 0.22
CA THR A 74 -22.08 -9.24 1.30
C THR A 74 -22.66 -8.62 2.57
N LYS A 75 -23.29 -9.45 3.40
CA LYS A 75 -23.93 -8.96 4.65
C LYS A 75 -22.93 -8.32 5.62
N ALA A 76 -21.70 -8.85 5.69
CA ALA A 76 -20.64 -8.32 6.54
C ALA A 76 -19.89 -7.14 5.90
N GLY A 77 -20.11 -6.88 4.60
CA GLY A 77 -19.28 -5.99 3.81
C GLY A 77 -18.08 -6.73 3.20
N ARG A 78 -17.70 -6.40 1.96
CA ARG A 78 -16.45 -6.88 1.36
C ARG A 78 -15.26 -6.13 1.93
N LEU A 79 -14.19 -6.88 2.18
CA LEU A 79 -12.91 -6.34 2.60
C LEU A 79 -11.97 -6.18 1.40
N TYR A 80 -11.14 -5.15 1.47
CA TYR A 80 -9.96 -4.95 0.65
C TYR A 80 -8.74 -5.14 1.56
N SER A 81 -7.82 -6.03 1.18
CA SER A 81 -6.70 -6.41 2.02
C SER A 81 -5.38 -6.30 1.25
N MET A 82 -4.35 -5.84 1.94
CA MET A 82 -2.97 -5.72 1.48
C MET A 82 -2.10 -6.42 2.54
N SER A 83 -1.41 -7.51 2.19
CA SER A 83 -0.49 -8.15 3.11
C SER A 83 0.90 -7.49 3.00
N ALA A 84 1.62 -7.41 4.11
CA ALA A 84 3.01 -6.95 4.12
C ALA A 84 3.91 -7.78 3.18
N ALA A 85 3.63 -9.08 3.08
CA ALA A 85 4.37 -9.98 2.21
C ALA A 85 4.15 -9.71 0.71
N ASP A 86 2.94 -9.28 0.33
CA ASP A 86 2.58 -8.98 -1.05
C ASP A 86 2.88 -7.52 -1.42
N ALA A 87 3.12 -6.65 -0.43
CA ALA A 87 3.34 -5.21 -0.60
C ALA A 87 4.77 -4.70 -0.31
N PRO A 88 5.85 -5.41 -0.70
CA PRO A 88 7.21 -4.96 -0.38
C PRO A 88 7.48 -3.59 -1.02
N ASP A 89 8.25 -2.76 -0.30
CA ASP A 89 8.60 -1.41 -0.74
C ASP A 89 7.36 -0.58 -1.14
N CYS A 90 6.26 -0.71 -0.37
CA CYS A 90 5.11 0.18 -0.42
C CYS A 90 4.26 0.07 -1.69
N ALA A 91 3.95 -1.17 -2.08
CA ALA A 91 3.28 -1.44 -3.33
C ALA A 91 1.92 -0.73 -3.47
N GLU A 92 1.60 -0.42 -4.73
CA GLU A 92 0.36 0.20 -5.16
C GLU A 92 -0.46 -0.77 -6.01
N TRP A 93 -1.77 -0.82 -5.75
CA TRP A 93 -2.71 -1.59 -6.57
C TRP A 93 -3.89 -0.75 -6.99
N THR A 94 -4.34 -0.96 -8.23
CA THR A 94 -5.61 -0.40 -8.70
C THR A 94 -6.77 -1.07 -7.99
N VAL A 95 -7.52 -0.29 -7.21
CA VAL A 95 -8.78 -0.72 -6.59
C VAL A 95 -9.89 -0.72 -7.62
N TYR A 96 -9.98 0.36 -8.41
CA TYR A 96 -10.97 0.52 -9.47
C TYR A 96 -10.59 1.64 -10.43
N SER A 97 -11.19 1.65 -11.63
CA SER A 97 -11.03 2.76 -12.59
C SER A 97 -12.35 3.04 -13.30
N HIS A 98 -12.64 4.31 -13.51
CA HIS A 98 -13.82 4.77 -14.24
C HIS A 98 -13.57 6.14 -14.87
N GLY A 99 -13.85 6.27 -16.16
CA GLY A 99 -13.66 7.53 -16.89
C GLY A 99 -12.23 8.06 -16.74
N THR A 100 -12.11 9.26 -16.18
CA THR A 100 -10.85 9.95 -15.91
C THR A 100 -10.16 9.52 -14.62
N VAL A 101 -10.80 8.72 -13.76
CA VAL A 101 -10.33 8.41 -12.41
C VAL A 101 -9.82 6.99 -12.30
N GLN A 102 -8.62 6.84 -11.74
CA GLN A 102 -8.09 5.59 -11.21
C GLN A 102 -7.93 5.73 -9.69
N VAL A 103 -8.54 4.79 -8.95
CA VAL A 103 -8.40 4.66 -7.50
C VAL A 103 -7.26 3.68 -7.23
N ILE A 104 -6.21 4.16 -6.58
CA ILE A 104 -5.05 3.36 -6.16
C ILE A 104 -5.11 3.20 -4.65
N ALA A 105 -4.81 2.01 -4.16
CA ALA A 105 -4.45 1.78 -2.77
C ALA A 105 -2.94 1.57 -2.68
N LYS A 106 -2.28 2.34 -1.82
CA LYS A 106 -0.86 2.20 -1.46
C LYS A 106 -0.76 1.66 -0.04
N HIS A 107 0.13 0.70 0.18
CA HIS A 107 0.43 0.19 1.51
C HIS A 107 1.56 1.03 2.07
N ILE A 108 1.29 1.83 3.10
CA ILE A 108 2.25 2.81 3.65
C ILE A 108 2.99 2.30 4.88
N ASP A 109 2.64 1.12 5.36
CA ASP A 109 3.30 0.40 6.44
C ASP A 109 3.51 -1.06 5.99
N ASP A 110 4.69 -1.34 5.45
CA ASP A 110 5.07 -2.67 4.95
C ASP A 110 5.35 -3.69 6.06
N THR A 111 5.06 -3.36 7.32
CA THR A 111 5.27 -4.24 8.47
C THR A 111 3.99 -4.85 9.02
N VAL A 112 2.83 -4.41 8.55
CA VAL A 112 1.52 -4.85 9.04
C VAL A 112 0.65 -5.36 7.90
N ASP A 113 -0.12 -6.41 8.16
CA ASP A 113 -1.16 -6.83 7.22
C ASP A 113 -2.38 -5.93 7.39
N SER A 114 -2.83 -5.29 6.31
CA SER A 114 -3.89 -4.28 6.36
C SER A 114 -5.18 -4.77 5.71
N SER A 115 -6.33 -4.52 6.33
CA SER A 115 -7.63 -4.87 5.76
C SER A 115 -8.73 -3.91 6.20
N VAL A 116 -9.42 -3.33 5.22
CA VAL A 116 -10.50 -2.34 5.41
C VAL A 116 -11.73 -2.70 4.60
N LEU A 117 -12.89 -2.15 4.93
CA LEU A 117 -14.08 -2.32 4.10
C LEU A 117 -14.01 -1.46 2.83
N TYR A 118 -14.52 -1.98 1.72
CA TYR A 118 -14.75 -1.16 0.53
C TYR A 118 -15.66 0.06 0.79
N ALA A 119 -16.56 -0.04 1.77
CA ALA A 119 -17.36 1.09 2.22
C ALA A 119 -16.53 2.18 2.90
N ASP A 120 -15.46 1.82 3.62
CA ASP A 120 -14.56 2.80 4.25
C ASP A 120 -13.67 3.47 3.19
N ILE A 121 -13.21 2.73 2.17
CA ILE A 121 -12.56 3.32 0.99
C ILE A 121 -13.50 4.32 0.31
N ALA A 122 -14.77 3.95 0.09
CA ALA A 122 -15.75 4.86 -0.50
C ALA A 122 -15.96 6.13 0.34
N ASN A 123 -16.07 6.01 1.66
CA ASN A 123 -16.22 7.16 2.56
C ASN A 123 -14.96 8.03 2.61
N THR A 124 -13.77 7.44 2.46
CA THR A 124 -12.51 8.17 2.31
C THR A 124 -12.52 9.02 1.03
N ILE A 125 -13.18 8.53 -0.02
CA ILE A 125 -13.28 9.25 -1.30
C ILE A 125 -14.28 10.41 -1.23
N ASP A 126 -15.52 10.17 -0.78
CA ASP A 126 -16.61 11.16 -0.89
C ASP A 126 -17.14 11.73 0.44
N GLY A 127 -16.57 11.32 1.56
CA GLY A 127 -17.01 11.68 2.92
C GLY A 127 -18.18 10.84 3.44
N GLY A 128 -18.75 9.95 2.62
CA GLY A 128 -19.88 9.09 2.98
C GLY A 128 -21.25 9.59 2.49
N THR A 129 -22.24 8.69 2.55
CA THR A 129 -23.63 9.01 2.19
C THR A 129 -24.18 10.08 3.12
N GLY A 130 -24.63 11.22 2.57
CA GLY A 130 -25.18 12.32 3.37
C GLY A 130 -24.12 13.14 4.10
N ALA A 131 -22.85 13.06 3.69
CA ALA A 131 -21.77 13.88 4.20
C ALA A 131 -22.11 15.38 4.13
N THR A 132 -21.80 16.09 5.21
CA THR A 132 -21.81 17.55 5.23
C THR A 132 -20.71 18.11 4.33
N ALA A 133 -20.81 19.38 3.95
CA ALA A 133 -19.77 20.06 3.16
C ALA A 133 -18.39 19.99 3.84
N ALA A 134 -18.33 20.07 5.17
CA ALA A 134 -17.07 19.94 5.91
C ALA A 134 -16.48 18.51 5.82
N GLN A 135 -17.32 17.48 5.83
CA GLN A 135 -16.88 16.10 5.67
C GLN A 135 -16.41 15.82 4.24
N GLN A 136 -17.10 16.36 3.24
CA GLN A 136 -16.65 16.27 1.84
C GLN A 136 -15.33 17.00 1.61
N ALA A 137 -15.14 18.17 2.23
CA ALA A 137 -13.90 18.93 2.18
C ALA A 137 -12.72 18.20 2.86
N ALA A 138 -13.00 17.35 3.86
CA ALA A 138 -12.01 16.51 4.52
C ALA A 138 -11.77 15.16 3.81
N ALA A 139 -12.52 14.85 2.74
CA ALA A 139 -12.37 13.65 1.92
C ALA A 139 -11.68 13.97 0.59
N LEU A 140 -11.31 12.95 -0.19
CA LEU A 140 -10.60 13.14 -1.47
C LEU A 140 -11.40 13.94 -2.50
N ILE A 141 -12.73 13.87 -2.48
CA ILE A 141 -13.60 14.67 -3.34
C ILE A 141 -13.44 16.18 -3.07
N GLY A 142 -12.99 16.56 -1.88
CA GLY A 142 -12.66 17.94 -1.51
C GLY A 142 -11.48 18.52 -2.31
N CYS A 143 -10.61 17.67 -2.85
CA CYS A 143 -9.51 18.09 -3.74
C CYS A 143 -9.98 18.44 -5.16
N GLY A 144 -11.27 18.24 -5.49
CA GLY A 144 -11.83 18.60 -6.78
C GLY A 144 -11.14 17.89 -7.94
N THR A 145 -10.70 18.66 -8.94
CA THR A 145 -10.05 18.13 -10.15
C THR A 145 -8.59 17.75 -9.95
N ASP A 146 -7.98 18.18 -8.84
CA ASP A 146 -6.55 17.97 -8.62
C ASP A 146 -6.23 16.52 -8.29
N GLY A 147 -7.20 15.77 -7.77
CA GLY A 147 -6.94 14.48 -7.14
C GLY A 147 -6.13 14.64 -5.85
N GLY A 148 -5.76 13.52 -5.24
CA GLY A 148 -5.06 13.55 -3.96
C GLY A 148 -4.82 12.17 -3.37
N SER A 149 -4.30 12.16 -2.15
CA SER A 149 -4.16 10.98 -1.30
C SER A 149 -4.74 11.23 0.11
N LEU A 150 -5.26 10.17 0.72
CA LEU A 150 -5.79 10.20 2.09
C LEU A 150 -5.74 8.80 2.70
N GLY A 151 -5.34 8.68 3.96
CA GLY A 151 -5.39 7.42 4.71
C GLY A 151 -6.83 6.93 4.83
N VAL A 152 -7.07 5.62 4.76
CA VAL A 152 -8.44 5.11 4.84
C VAL A 152 -9.10 5.55 6.15
N VAL A 153 -10.19 6.31 6.03
CA VAL A 153 -11.04 6.70 7.15
C VAL A 153 -12.02 5.59 7.44
N TYR A 154 -11.65 4.68 8.35
CA TYR A 154 -12.47 3.52 8.71
C TYR A 154 -13.40 3.80 9.89
N ASN A 155 -14.59 3.19 9.86
CA ASN A 155 -15.47 3.18 11.02
C ASN A 155 -15.10 2.04 11.99
N ALA A 156 -14.28 2.34 13.00
CA ALA A 156 -13.88 1.38 14.04
C ALA A 156 -15.05 0.72 14.79
N SER A 157 -16.22 1.36 14.81
CA SER A 157 -17.43 0.80 15.44
C SER A 157 -18.19 -0.17 14.53
N ASN A 158 -17.76 -0.34 13.27
CA ASN A 158 -18.42 -1.26 12.36
C ASN A 158 -18.21 -2.71 12.86
N PRO A 159 -19.29 -3.51 13.03
CA PRO A 159 -19.19 -4.87 13.56
C PRO A 159 -18.35 -5.81 12.67
N ALA A 160 -18.08 -5.46 11.41
CA ALA A 160 -17.19 -6.22 10.55
C ALA A 160 -15.78 -6.35 11.13
N TYR A 161 -15.28 -5.36 11.88
CA TYR A 161 -13.92 -5.36 12.45
C TYR A 161 -13.77 -6.22 13.71
N SER A 162 -14.88 -6.57 14.37
CA SER A 162 -14.89 -7.50 15.52
C SER A 162 -15.48 -8.87 15.17
N ALA A 163 -15.94 -9.06 13.93
CA ALA A 163 -16.49 -10.31 13.46
C ALA A 163 -15.38 -11.36 13.26
N THR A 164 -15.73 -12.63 13.45
CA THR A 164 -14.82 -13.76 13.19
C THR A 164 -14.41 -13.90 11.71
N THR A 165 -15.13 -13.23 10.80
CA THR A 165 -14.80 -13.16 9.38
C THR A 165 -13.73 -12.12 9.05
N TYR A 166 -13.39 -11.23 9.99
CA TYR A 166 -12.26 -10.33 9.82
C TYR A 166 -10.94 -11.12 9.88
N PRO A 167 -10.00 -10.90 8.94
CA PRO A 167 -8.75 -11.64 8.89
C PRO A 167 -7.97 -11.54 10.21
N THR A 168 -7.59 -12.68 10.79
CA THR A 168 -6.80 -12.71 12.02
C THR A 168 -5.40 -12.15 11.75
N GLY A 169 -4.95 -11.23 12.60
CA GLY A 169 -3.63 -10.59 12.49
C GLY A 169 -3.59 -9.33 11.62
N TYR A 170 -4.71 -8.98 10.95
CA TYR A 170 -4.79 -7.78 10.14
C TYR A 170 -5.23 -6.57 10.98
N THR A 171 -4.90 -5.36 10.52
CA THR A 171 -5.29 -4.07 11.08
C THR A 171 -6.00 -3.20 10.02
N PRO A 172 -6.93 -2.30 10.38
CA PRO A 172 -7.49 -1.35 9.43
C PRO A 172 -6.52 -0.21 9.05
N GLU A 173 -5.39 -0.07 9.74
CA GLU A 173 -4.37 0.94 9.46
C GLU A 173 -3.49 0.58 8.25
N GLY A 174 -2.72 1.53 7.72
CA GLY A 174 -1.64 1.27 6.76
C GLY A 174 -2.02 1.34 5.28
N ILE A 175 -3.28 1.64 4.94
CA ILE A 175 -3.71 1.82 3.54
C ILE A 175 -3.98 3.31 3.26
N LEU A 176 -3.34 3.81 2.20
CA LEU A 176 -3.54 5.14 1.64
C LEU A 176 -4.32 5.02 0.32
N ILE A 177 -5.36 5.82 0.13
CA ILE A 177 -6.14 5.87 -1.12
C ILE A 177 -5.73 7.07 -1.93
N LYS A 178 -5.45 6.88 -3.22
CA LYS A 178 -5.09 7.93 -4.17
C LYS A 178 -6.14 8.04 -5.27
N ILE A 179 -6.52 9.26 -5.61
CA ILE A 179 -7.29 9.61 -6.81
C ILE A 179 -6.32 10.19 -7.82
N VAL A 180 -6.07 9.44 -8.89
CA VAL A 180 -5.16 9.83 -9.97
C VAL A 180 -5.86 9.71 -11.32
N THR A 181 -5.27 10.32 -12.35
CA THR A 181 -5.78 10.18 -13.71
C THR A 181 -5.56 8.76 -14.24
N THR A 182 -6.48 8.24 -15.06
CA THR A 182 -6.33 6.93 -15.70
C THR A 182 -5.19 6.85 -16.72
N GLY A 183 -4.55 7.98 -17.04
CA GLY A 183 -3.49 8.06 -18.04
C GLY A 183 -4.05 7.77 -19.43
N ALA A 184 -4.62 8.80 -20.06
CA ALA A 184 -4.97 8.77 -21.48
C ALA A 184 -3.76 9.12 -22.36
#